data_AF-A0A372DKK1-F1
#
_entry.id   AF-A0A372DKK1-F1
#
_cell.length_a   1.000
_cell.length_b   1.000
_cell.length_c   1.000
_cell.angle_alpha   90.00
_cell.angle_beta   90.00
_cell.angle_gamma   90.00
#
_symmetry.space_group_name_H-M   'P 1'
#
loop_
_entity.id
_entity.type
_entity.pdbx_description
1 polymer ?
#
loop_
_entity_poly.entity_id
_entity_poly.type
_entity_poly.pdbx_seq_one_letter_code
_entity_poly.pdbx_strand_id
1 'polypeptide(L)'
;MENTEFSQNNRSKMGKLVNLAIALIVATGTIGIALISVQNATLVSVQWFGSRTVQMPFGFLLATGFGAGVVAAGLFPLLPSGRSSQRR
;
A
#
# COMPACT_ATOMS: atom_id res chain seq x y z
N MET A 1 4.51 2.61 -39.89
CA MET A 1 3.63 3.44 -39.03
C MET A 1 2.70 2.57 -38.17
N GLU A 2 2.29 1.37 -38.62
CA GLU A 2 1.45 0.42 -37.85
C GLU A 2 2.12 -0.15 -36.58
N ASN A 3 3.43 -0.45 -36.65
CA ASN A 3 4.20 -1.07 -35.56
C ASN A 3 4.26 -0.20 -34.29
N THR A 4 4.20 1.12 -34.47
CA THR A 4 4.27 2.10 -33.37
C THR A 4 2.93 2.26 -32.64
N GLU A 5 1.80 2.11 -33.34
CA GLU A 5 0.47 2.18 -32.72
C GLU A 5 0.16 0.94 -31.89
N PHE A 6 0.53 -0.24 -32.38
CA PHE A 6 0.36 -1.50 -31.63
C PHE A 6 1.12 -1.50 -30.30
N SER A 7 2.38 -1.03 -30.31
CA SER A 7 3.22 -0.93 -29.11
C SER A 7 2.67 0.10 -28.10
N GLN A 8 2.16 1.24 -28.59
CA GLN A 8 1.56 2.27 -27.73
C GLN A 8 0.25 1.79 -27.08
N ASN A 9 -0.62 1.11 -27.85
CA ASN A 9 -1.84 0.52 -27.32
C ASN A 9 -1.55 -0.46 -26.19
N ASN A 10 -0.58 -1.37 -26.39
CA ASN A 10 -0.25 -2.39 -25.40
C ASN A 10 0.35 -1.79 -24.11
N ARG A 11 1.20 -0.75 -24.22
CA ARG A 11 1.71 -0.02 -23.04
C ARG A 11 0.59 0.67 -22.25
N SER A 12 -0.40 1.24 -22.93
CA SER A 12 -1.54 1.89 -22.27
C SER A 12 -2.41 0.88 -21.50
N LYS A 13 -2.60 -0.32 -22.05
CA LYS A 13 -3.36 -1.41 -21.40
C LYS A 13 -2.66 -1.91 -20.14
N MET A 14 -1.33 -2.10 -20.19
CA MET A 14 -0.56 -2.55 -19.03
C MET A 14 -0.61 -1.56 -17.87
N GLY A 15 -0.49 -0.25 -18.12
CA GLY A 15 -0.63 0.76 -17.06
C GLY A 15 -2.01 0.74 -16.39
N LYS A 16 -3.09 0.61 -17.20
CA LYS A 16 -4.46 0.49 -16.68
C LYS A 16 -4.67 -0.78 -15.86
N LEU A 17 -4.11 -1.91 -16.30
CA LEU A 17 -4.18 -3.19 -15.57
C LEU A 17 -3.45 -3.12 -14.24
N VAL A 18 -2.27 -2.49 -14.17
CA VAL A 18 -1.53 -2.31 -12.92
C VAL A 18 -2.34 -1.44 -11.95
N ASN A 19 -2.89 -0.32 -12.41
CA ASN A 19 -3.73 0.53 -11.56
C ASN A 19 -4.97 -0.21 -11.04
N LEU A 20 -5.61 -1.03 -11.89
CA LEU A 20 -6.74 -1.85 -11.50
C LEU A 20 -6.35 -2.90 -10.45
N ALA A 21 -5.21 -3.57 -10.62
CA ALA A 21 -4.71 -4.54 -9.64
C ALA A 21 -4.42 -3.88 -8.28
N ILE A 22 -3.75 -2.73 -8.27
CA ILE A 22 -3.48 -1.96 -7.04
C ILE A 22 -4.79 -1.56 -6.37
N ALA A 23 -5.76 -1.02 -7.12
CA ALA A 23 -7.05 -0.63 -6.59
C ALA A 23 -7.80 -1.82 -5.96
N LEU A 24 -7.75 -2.99 -6.60
CA LEU A 24 -8.39 -4.20 -6.11
C LEU A 24 -7.75 -4.71 -4.80
N ILE A 25 -6.42 -4.67 -4.71
CA ILE A 25 -5.67 -5.01 -3.49
C ILE A 25 -6.04 -4.04 -2.36
N VAL A 26 -6.06 -2.74 -2.64
CA VAL A 26 -6.41 -1.72 -1.65
C VAL A 26 -7.85 -1.93 -1.16
N ALA A 27 -8.81 -2.05 -2.08
CA ALA A 27 -10.22 -2.24 -1.74
C ALA A 27 -10.46 -3.53 -0.93
N THR A 28 -9.90 -4.66 -1.40
CA THR A 28 -10.07 -5.96 -0.72
C THR A 28 -9.37 -5.95 0.64
N GLY A 29 -8.18 -5.35 0.73
CA GLY A 29 -7.46 -5.16 1.98
C GLY A 29 -8.27 -4.32 2.98
N THR A 30 -8.82 -3.19 2.56
CA THR A 30 -9.66 -2.33 3.41
C THR A 30 -10.91 -3.07 3.90
N ILE A 31 -11.60 -3.82 3.04
CA ILE A 31 -12.77 -4.63 3.43
C ILE A 31 -12.36 -5.70 4.45
N GLY A 32 -11.27 -6.43 4.19
CA GLY A 32 -10.75 -7.44 5.11
C GLY A 32 -10.42 -6.87 6.48
N ILE A 33 -9.76 -5.72 6.52
CA ILE A 33 -9.45 -5.00 7.77
C ILE A 33 -10.74 -4.57 8.48
N ALA A 34 -11.73 -4.04 7.77
CA ALA A 34 -13.00 -3.63 8.37
C ALA A 34 -13.76 -4.82 8.97
N LEU A 35 -13.84 -5.95 8.24
CA LEU A 35 -14.49 -7.17 8.73
C LEU A 35 -13.76 -7.75 9.94
N ILE A 36 -12.42 -7.88 9.87
CA ILE A 36 -11.61 -8.34 11.00
C ILE A 36 -11.78 -7.40 12.19
N SER A 37 -11.82 -6.09 11.97
CA SER A 37 -11.99 -5.08 13.02
C SER A 37 -13.37 -5.14 13.68
N VAL A 38 -14.44 -5.31 12.92
CA VAL A 38 -15.81 -5.39 13.44
C VAL A 38 -16.03 -6.70 14.18
N GLN A 39 -15.49 -7.80 13.65
CA GLN A 39 -15.68 -9.14 14.23
C GLN A 39 -14.72 -9.42 15.38
N ASN A 40 -13.53 -8.81 15.38
CA ASN A 40 -12.51 -8.97 16.43
C ASN A 40 -12.23 -7.63 17.11
N ALA A 41 -13.18 -7.19 17.94
CA ALA A 41 -12.99 -6.08 18.88
C ALA A 41 -12.06 -6.48 20.07
N THR A 42 -11.04 -7.30 19.80
CA THR A 42 -10.04 -7.69 20.77
C THR A 42 -9.11 -6.51 21.04
N LEU A 43 -9.05 -6.14 22.31
CA LEU A 43 -8.18 -5.08 22.79
C LEU A 43 -6.76 -5.63 22.89
N VAL A 44 -5.86 -5.04 22.12
CA VAL A 44 -4.43 -5.34 22.19
C VAL A 44 -3.78 -4.30 23.10
N SER A 45 -3.06 -4.79 24.11
CA SER A 45 -2.26 -3.97 25.00
C SER A 45 -0.98 -3.53 24.29
N VAL A 46 -0.98 -2.30 23.76
CA VAL A 46 0.24 -1.72 23.22
C VAL A 46 0.94 -0.96 24.33
N GLN A 47 2.12 -1.43 24.73
CA GLN A 47 3.02 -0.66 25.61
C GLN A 47 3.71 0.40 24.76
N TRP A 48 3.27 1.64 24.87
CA TRP A 48 3.90 2.76 24.19
C TRP A 48 5.15 3.15 24.99
N PHE A 49 6.31 2.66 24.55
CA PHE A 49 7.66 3.09 24.96
C PHE A 49 7.78 3.60 26.42
N GLY A 50 7.49 2.72 27.39
CA GLY A 50 7.69 2.98 28.81
C GLY A 50 6.55 3.71 29.56
N SER A 51 5.41 4.01 28.93
CA SER A 51 4.26 4.61 29.63
C SER A 51 2.93 3.98 29.23
N ARG A 52 2.10 3.77 30.25
CA ARG A 52 0.68 3.37 30.28
C ARG A 52 0.16 2.59 29.05
N THR A 53 -0.13 1.31 29.25
CA THR A 53 -0.86 0.46 28.29
C THR A 53 -2.15 1.15 27.83
N VAL A 54 -2.21 1.51 26.56
CA VAL A 54 -3.46 1.91 25.90
C VAL A 54 -4.01 0.69 25.20
N GLN A 55 -5.18 0.26 25.63
CA GLN A 55 -5.91 -0.83 24.98
C GLN A 55 -6.49 -0.30 23.68
N MET A 56 -5.91 -0.70 22.55
CA MET A 56 -6.40 -0.33 21.22
C MET A 56 -6.99 -1.57 20.53
N PRO A 57 -8.10 -1.43 19.79
CA PRO A 57 -8.65 -2.52 19.00
C PRO A 57 -7.62 -3.00 17.96
N PHE A 58 -7.47 -4.31 17.80
CA PHE A 58 -6.54 -4.88 16.82
C PHE A 58 -6.75 -4.34 15.40
N GLY A 59 -8.01 -4.13 15.02
CA GLY A 59 -8.38 -3.54 13.72
C GLY A 59 -7.78 -2.15 13.49
N PHE A 60 -7.60 -1.35 14.55
CA PHE A 60 -6.96 -0.03 14.45
C PHE A 60 -5.48 -0.15 14.09
N LEU A 61 -4.76 -1.12 14.67
CA LEU A 61 -3.36 -1.40 14.35
C LEU A 61 -3.21 -1.87 12.90
N LEU A 62 -4.09 -2.78 12.46
CA LEU A 62 -4.12 -3.27 11.09
C LEU A 62 -4.41 -2.14 10.08
N ALA A 63 -5.41 -1.31 10.35
CA ALA A 63 -5.75 -0.18 9.49
C ALA A 63 -4.59 0.82 9.41
N THR A 64 -3.93 1.12 10.54
CA THR A 64 -2.79 2.02 10.59
C THR A 64 -1.60 1.47 9.80
N GLY A 65 -1.25 0.19 10.01
CA GLY A 65 -0.14 -0.45 9.29
C GLY A 65 -0.39 -0.55 7.79
N PHE A 66 -1.61 -0.96 7.39
CA PHE A 66 -1.98 -1.04 5.99
C PHE A 66 -1.97 0.34 5.32
N GLY A 67 -2.57 1.35 5.96
CA GLY A 67 -2.57 2.72 5.46
C GLY A 67 -1.15 3.29 5.33
N ALA A 68 -0.31 3.12 6.35
CA ALA A 68 1.09 3.54 6.30
C ALA A 68 1.86 2.83 5.17
N GLY A 69 1.63 1.53 4.97
CA GLY A 69 2.22 0.77 3.87
C GLY A 69 1.81 1.28 2.49
N VAL A 70 0.53 1.59 2.29
CA VAL A 70 0.02 2.17 1.03
C VAL A 70 0.62 3.55 0.77
N VAL A 71 0.69 4.41 1.80
CA VAL A 71 1.32 5.74 1.69
C VAL A 71 2.81 5.61 1.37
N ALA A 72 3.54 4.74 2.08
CA ALA A 72 4.96 4.49 1.84
C ALA A 72 5.22 3.95 0.42
N ALA A 73 4.38 3.04 -0.07
CA ALA A 73 4.46 2.53 -1.44
C ALA A 73 4.24 3.63 -2.49
N GLY A 74 3.30 4.55 -2.24
CA GLY A 74 3.07 5.71 -3.11
C GLY A 74 4.22 6.73 -3.07
N LEU A 75 4.91 6.84 -1.93
CA LEU A 75 6.08 7.71 -1.78
C LEU A 75 7.38 7.08 -2.28
N PHE A 76 7.44 5.75 -2.42
CA PHE A 76 8.62 5.02 -2.89
C PHE A 76 9.27 5.59 -4.18
N PRO A 77 8.53 5.95 -5.26
CA PRO A 77 9.14 6.54 -6.45
C PRO A 77 9.74 7.94 -6.26
N LEU A 78 9.43 8.63 -5.16
CA LEU A 78 10.01 9.94 -4.83
C LEU A 78 11.38 9.82 -4.12
N LEU A 79 11.78 8.61 -3.71
CA LEU A 79 13.09 8.39 -3.12
C LEU A 79 14.19 8.61 -4.18
N PRO A 80 15.28 9.30 -3.83
CA PRO A 80 16.40 9.49 -4.74
C PRO A 80 16.99 8.12 -5.08
N SER A 81 16.66 7.63 -6.27
CA SER A 81 17.33 6.46 -6.85
C SER A 81 18.78 6.87 -7.08
N GLY A 82 19.67 6.45 -6.20
CA GLY A 82 21.12 6.62 -6.34
C GLY A 82 21.62 5.87 -7.57
N ARG A 83 21.34 6.41 -8.76
CA ARG A 83 22.06 6.06 -9.98
C ARG A 83 23.43 6.66 -9.79
N SER A 84 24.35 5.85 -9.26
CA SER A 84 25.77 6.14 -9.37
C SER A 84 26.04 6.47 -10.82
N SER A 85 26.52 7.68 -11.04
CA SER A 85 27.00 8.14 -12.32
C SER A 85 28.13 7.20 -12.72
N GLN A 86 27.82 6.18 -13.53
CA GLN A 86 28.83 5.43 -14.27
C GLN A 86 29.37 6.39 -15.33
N ARG A 87 30.26 7.27 -14.88
CA ARG A 87 30.93 8.26 -15.69
C ARG A 87 32.37 7.77 -15.87
N ARG A 88 32.69 7.49 -17.13
CA ARG A 88 33.95 7.05 -17.74
C ARG A 88 34.16 5.55 -17.83
#